data_AF-A0A484UB38-F1
#
_entry.id   AF-A0A484UB38-F1
#
_cell.length_a   1.000
_cell.length_b   1.000
_cell.length_c   1.000
_cell.angle_alpha   90.00
_cell.angle_beta   90.00
_cell.angle_gamma   90.00
#
_symmetry.space_group_name_H-M   'P 1'
#
loop_
_entity.id
_entity.type
_entity.pdbx_description
1 polymer ?
#
loop_
_entity_poly.entity_id
_entity_poly.type
_entity_poly.pdbx_seq_one_letter_code
_entity_poly.pdbx_strand_id
1 'polypeptide(L)'
;MKTTQALKSLVPVLALTFAAGLGTAHAQELVPAPQASSTQSRDQVRADLLAWHESGLADAWRGEQTPDIEAPAYRAEHQRYLALTGKPSVQTAATQPSREGRGG
;
A
#
# COMPACT_ATOMS: atom_id res chain seq x y z
N MET A 1 20.03 10.00 46.20
CA MET A 1 20.22 8.81 47.06
C MET A 1 18.90 8.09 47.20
N LYS A 2 18.75 6.91 46.59
CA LYS A 2 17.76 5.87 46.88
C LYS A 2 18.42 4.55 46.47
N THR A 3 19.00 3.89 47.46
CA THR A 3 19.75 2.63 47.39
C THR A 3 18.86 1.52 47.91
N THR A 4 18.60 0.48 47.11
CA THR A 4 18.24 -0.92 47.48
C THR A 4 17.76 -1.63 46.21
N GLN A 5 18.08 -2.87 45.85
CA GLN A 5 18.84 -3.93 46.51
C GLN A 5 19.18 -4.98 45.43
N ALA A 6 20.45 -5.36 45.35
CA ALA A 6 20.91 -6.52 44.59
C ALA A 6 20.65 -7.80 45.39
N LEU A 7 20.27 -8.91 44.72
CA LEU A 7 20.41 -10.33 45.13
C LEU A 7 19.68 -11.17 44.06
N LYS A 8 20.15 -12.30 43.53
CA LYS A 8 21.26 -13.18 43.86
C LYS A 8 21.53 -14.03 42.61
N SER A 9 22.80 -14.15 42.25
CA SER A 9 23.33 -15.10 41.27
C SER A 9 23.11 -16.55 41.70
N LEU A 10 22.78 -17.41 40.74
CA LEU A 10 23.07 -18.85 40.76
C LEU A 10 23.10 -19.37 39.33
N VAL A 11 24.32 -19.49 38.81
CA VAL A 11 24.66 -20.22 37.59
C VAL A 11 24.77 -21.70 37.97
N PRO A 12 24.16 -22.60 37.19
CA PRO A 12 24.83 -23.85 36.88
C PRO A 12 25.09 -23.90 35.37
N VAL A 13 26.39 -23.97 35.08
CA VAL A 13 26.97 -24.34 33.80
C VAL A 13 26.39 -25.69 33.39
N LEU A 14 25.65 -25.74 32.27
CA LEU A 14 25.47 -26.98 31.53
C LEU A 14 26.30 -26.88 30.26
N ALA A 15 27.37 -27.66 30.26
CA ALA A 15 28.34 -27.76 29.19
C ALA A 15 27.75 -28.43 27.94
N LEU A 16 28.18 -27.91 26.80
CA LEU A 16 28.42 -28.61 25.53
C LEU A 16 27.34 -29.57 25.00
N THR A 17 26.63 -29.10 23.98
CA THR A 17 26.61 -29.84 22.69
C THR A 17 26.77 -28.86 21.55
N PHE A 18 28.00 -28.76 21.05
CA PHE A 18 28.32 -28.19 19.75
C PHE A 18 27.84 -29.18 18.68
N ALA A 19 26.54 -29.18 18.38
CA ALA A 19 26.06 -29.87 17.20
C ALA A 19 26.33 -28.94 16.02
N ALA A 20 27.49 -29.13 15.39
CA ALA A 20 27.79 -28.64 14.06
C ALA A 20 26.80 -29.26 13.08
N GLY A 21 25.58 -28.72 13.06
CA GLY A 21 24.65 -28.91 11.97
C GLY A 21 25.19 -28.10 10.80
N LEU A 22 25.80 -28.81 9.85
CA LEU A 22 26.14 -28.32 8.51
C LEU A 22 25.10 -27.29 8.09
N GLY A 23 25.52 -26.02 8.02
CA GLY A 23 24.68 -24.96 7.50
C GLY A 23 24.29 -25.41 6.11
N THR A 24 23.04 -25.85 5.96
CA THR A 24 22.43 -25.99 4.66
C THR A 24 22.62 -24.62 4.02
N ALA A 25 23.41 -24.60 2.96
CA ALA A 25 23.43 -23.48 2.05
C ALA A 25 21.97 -23.28 1.65
N HIS A 26 21.27 -22.38 2.33
CA HIS A 26 20.06 -21.81 1.81
C HIS A 26 20.56 -21.06 0.60
N ALA A 27 20.55 -21.74 -0.56
CA ALA A 27 20.39 -21.06 -1.81
C ALA A 27 19.18 -20.15 -1.56
N GLN A 28 19.45 -18.85 -1.36
CA GLN A 28 18.41 -17.85 -1.48
C GLN A 28 17.97 -18.01 -2.92
N GLU A 29 16.90 -18.79 -3.12
CA GLU A 29 16.14 -18.73 -4.34
C GLU A 29 15.80 -17.26 -4.47
N LEU A 30 16.48 -16.61 -5.42
CA LEU A 30 16.29 -15.21 -5.73
C LEU A 30 14.87 -15.12 -6.27
N VAL A 31 13.87 -15.08 -5.38
CA VAL A 31 12.48 -14.81 -5.73
C VAL A 31 12.55 -13.47 -6.44
N PRO A 32 12.34 -13.44 -7.77
CA PRO A 32 12.43 -12.20 -8.50
C PRO A 32 11.44 -11.24 -7.85
N ALA A 33 11.92 -10.08 -7.38
CA ALA A 33 11.02 -9.06 -6.88
C ALA A 33 9.96 -8.83 -7.96
N PRO A 34 8.65 -8.85 -7.61
CA PRO A 34 7.60 -8.63 -8.59
C PRO A 34 7.93 -7.33 -9.32
N GLN A 35 8.22 -7.46 -10.62
CA GLN A 35 8.50 -6.30 -11.46
C GLN A 35 7.18 -5.53 -11.52
N ALA A 36 7.09 -4.42 -10.80
CA ALA A 36 5.93 -3.54 -10.88
C ALA A 36 5.89 -2.95 -12.29
N SER A 37 5.19 -3.64 -13.20
CA SER A 37 4.93 -3.20 -14.56
C SER A 37 3.85 -2.11 -14.54
N SER A 38 4.16 -0.98 -13.89
CA SER A 38 3.38 0.24 -14.06
C SER A 38 3.73 0.85 -15.41
N THR A 39 2.71 1.18 -16.18
CA THR A 39 2.87 1.98 -17.42
C THR A 39 3.08 3.47 -17.11
N GLN A 40 2.93 3.89 -15.84
CA GLN A 40 3.07 5.28 -15.42
C GLN A 40 4.52 5.66 -15.16
N SER A 41 4.95 6.79 -15.69
CA SER A 41 6.23 7.40 -15.36
C SER A 41 6.23 7.97 -13.94
N ARG A 42 7.41 8.16 -13.36
CA ARG A 42 7.55 8.81 -12.04
C ARG A 42 6.93 10.20 -12.00
N ASP A 43 7.00 10.94 -13.10
CA ASP A 43 6.44 12.30 -13.18
C ASP A 43 4.91 12.28 -13.23
N GLN A 44 4.32 11.30 -13.93
CA GLN A 44 2.87 11.09 -13.93
C GLN A 44 2.36 10.77 -12.53
N VAL A 45 3.06 9.91 -11.78
CA VAL A 45 2.70 9.60 -10.39
C VAL A 45 2.79 10.83 -9.49
N ARG A 46 3.82 11.66 -9.64
CA ARG A 46 3.93 12.91 -8.85
C ARG A 46 2.81 13.89 -9.16
N ALA A 47 2.46 14.05 -10.43
CA ALA A 47 1.36 14.92 -10.83
C ALA A 47 0.01 14.42 -10.28
N ASP A 48 -0.22 13.11 -10.31
CA ASP A 48 -1.43 12.47 -9.76
C ASP A 48 -1.53 12.65 -8.23
N LEU A 49 -0.43 12.47 -7.50
CA LEU A 49 -0.37 12.71 -6.05
C LEU A 49 -0.58 14.17 -5.68
N LEU A 50 -0.06 15.11 -6.48
CA LEU A 50 -0.31 16.53 -6.28
C LEU A 50 -1.78 16.87 -6.51
N ALA A 51 -2.38 16.36 -7.59
CA ALA A 51 -3.82 16.53 -7.84
C ALA A 51 -4.68 15.91 -6.75
N TRP A 52 -4.30 14.73 -6.23
CA TRP A 52 -4.96 14.08 -5.11
C TRP A 52 -4.94 14.97 -3.86
N HIS A 53 -3.78 15.52 -3.50
CA HIS A 53 -3.65 16.42 -2.36
C HIS A 53 -4.43 17.73 -2.58
N GLU A 54 -4.25 18.38 -3.73
CA GLU A 54 -4.92 19.63 -4.05
C GLU A 54 -6.42 19.49 -4.03
N SER A 55 -6.98 18.35 -4.47
CA SER A 55 -8.43 18.11 -4.52
C SER A 55 -9.12 18.09 -3.14
N GLY A 56 -8.38 17.83 -2.06
CA GLY A 56 -8.92 17.57 -0.72
C GLY A 56 -9.06 16.08 -0.38
N LEU A 57 -8.92 15.18 -1.36
CA LEU A 57 -9.03 13.73 -1.11
C LEU A 57 -7.97 13.20 -0.14
N ALA A 58 -6.78 13.81 -0.07
CA ALA A 58 -5.78 13.45 0.93
C ALA A 58 -6.26 13.68 2.37
N ASP A 59 -7.07 14.71 2.59
CA ASP A 59 -7.67 14.99 3.89
C ASP A 59 -8.84 14.03 4.19
N ALA A 60 -9.68 13.76 3.19
CA ALA A 60 -10.79 12.81 3.33
C ALA A 60 -10.32 11.39 3.68
N TRP A 61 -9.17 10.97 3.14
CA TRP A 61 -8.55 9.66 3.40
C TRP A 61 -7.50 9.68 4.51
N ARG A 62 -7.51 10.72 5.36
CA ARG A 62 -6.57 10.83 6.48
C ARG A 62 -6.98 9.89 7.61
N GLY A 63 -6.17 8.87 7.86
CA GLY A 63 -6.35 7.90 8.94
C GLY A 63 -6.89 6.55 8.44
N GLU A 64 -7.33 5.71 9.37
CA GLU A 64 -7.71 4.31 9.09
C GLU A 64 -9.20 4.14 8.72
N GLN A 65 -9.99 5.21 8.79
CA GLN A 65 -11.42 5.16 8.49
C GLN A 65 -11.68 5.49 7.04
N THR A 66 -12.47 4.65 6.37
CA THR A 66 -12.99 4.95 5.04
C THR A 66 -13.94 6.16 5.11
N PRO A 67 -13.71 7.22 4.32
CA PRO A 67 -14.65 8.34 4.25
C PRO A 67 -15.98 7.91 3.65
N ASP A 68 -17.05 8.62 4.00
CA ASP A 68 -18.34 8.44 3.34
C ASP A 68 -18.27 8.94 1.90
N ILE A 69 -18.13 7.99 0.96
CA ILE A 69 -18.01 8.29 -0.47
C ILE A 69 -19.30 8.86 -1.08
N GLU A 70 -20.43 8.72 -0.38
CA GLU A 70 -21.72 9.29 -0.77
C GLU A 70 -21.98 10.67 -0.13
N ALA A 71 -21.05 11.17 0.69
CA ALA A 71 -21.15 12.52 1.21
C ALA A 71 -21.03 13.54 0.05
N PRO A 72 -21.84 14.62 0.05
CA PRO A 72 -21.72 15.69 -0.95
C PRO A 72 -20.31 16.30 -1.01
N ALA A 73 -19.64 16.43 0.13
CA ALA A 73 -18.28 16.96 0.23
C ALA A 73 -17.27 16.06 -0.51
N TYR A 74 -17.29 14.74 -0.25
CA TYR A 74 -16.41 13.79 -0.92
C TYR A 74 -16.62 13.79 -2.44
N ARG A 75 -17.88 13.82 -2.89
CA ARG A 75 -18.18 13.90 -4.33
C ARG A 75 -17.61 15.18 -4.95
N ALA A 76 -17.68 16.32 -4.27
CA ALA A 76 -17.11 17.57 -4.76
C ALA A 76 -15.58 17.51 -4.89
N GLU A 77 -14.89 16.97 -3.89
CA GLU A 77 -13.43 16.76 -3.90
C GLU A 77 -13.04 15.78 -5.01
N HIS A 78 -13.79 14.69 -5.19
CA HIS A 78 -13.55 13.72 -6.26
C HIS A 78 -13.75 14.34 -7.66
N GLN A 79 -14.78 15.15 -7.87
CA GLN A 79 -14.96 15.88 -9.14
C GLN A 79 -13.79 16.85 -9.41
N ARG A 80 -13.28 17.51 -8.36
CA ARG A 80 -12.09 18.37 -8.47
C ARG A 80 -10.84 17.58 -8.84
N TYR A 81 -10.63 16.40 -8.26
CA TYR A 81 -9.54 15.49 -8.65
C TYR A 81 -9.62 15.08 -10.12
N LEU A 82 -10.82 14.73 -10.61
CA LEU A 82 -11.01 14.41 -12.03
C LEU A 82 -10.71 15.60 -12.94
N ALA A 83 -11.11 16.81 -12.56
CA ALA A 83 -10.81 18.04 -13.29
C ALA A 83 -9.31 18.34 -13.35
N LEU A 84 -8.57 18.13 -12.24
CA LEU A 84 -7.12 18.32 -12.17
C LEU A 84 -6.33 17.29 -12.97
N THR A 85 -6.83 16.04 -13.04
CA THR A 85 -6.15 14.93 -13.72
C THR A 85 -6.61 14.71 -15.17
N GLY A 86 -7.71 15.34 -15.58
CA GLY A 86 -8.36 15.10 -16.88
C GLY A 86 -8.93 13.69 -17.03
N LYS A 87 -9.06 12.92 -15.94
CA LYS A 87 -9.61 11.56 -15.98
C LYS A 87 -11.13 11.60 -16.18
N PRO A 88 -11.69 10.68 -16.97
CA PRO A 88 -13.13 10.62 -17.15
C PRO A 88 -13.82 10.22 -15.85
N SER A 89 -14.92 10.90 -15.50
CA SER A 89 -15.83 10.41 -14.48
C SER A 89 -16.46 9.10 -14.97
N VAL A 90 -16.37 8.03 -14.18
CA VAL A 90 -16.92 6.70 -14.51
C VAL A 90 -18.44 6.70 -14.73
N GLN A 91 -19.13 7.82 -14.41
CA GLN A 91 -20.54 8.04 -14.70
C GLN A 91 -20.93 7.90 -16.20
N THR A 92 -19.97 7.90 -17.14
CA THR A 92 -20.24 7.73 -18.58
C THR A 92 -19.95 6.32 -19.12
N ALA A 93 -19.50 5.36 -18.31
CA ALA A 93 -19.19 3.99 -18.78
C ALA A 93 -20.38 3.02 -18.74
N ALA A 94 -21.56 3.46 -18.29
CA ALA A 94 -22.79 2.68 -18.37
C ALA A 94 -23.48 2.98 -19.72
N THR A 95 -23.21 2.10 -20.70
CA THR A 95 -23.89 1.88 -22.01
C THR A 95 -22.85 1.76 -23.13
N GLN A 96 -21.97 0.77 -23.04
CA GLN A 96 -21.62 0.06 -24.27
C GLN A 96 -22.57 -1.13 -24.33
N PRO A 97 -23.65 -1.09 -25.15
CA PRO A 97 -24.43 -2.29 -25.38
C PRO A 97 -23.48 -3.32 -25.95
N SER A 98 -23.44 -4.50 -25.32
CA SER A 98 -22.88 -5.72 -25.89
C SER A 98 -23.47 -5.91 -27.28
N ARG A 99 -22.83 -5.37 -28.31
CA ARG A 99 -23.12 -5.74 -29.69
C ARG A 99 -22.29 -6.97 -30.02
N GLU A 100 -22.56 -8.01 -29.24
CA GLU A 100 -22.44 -9.37 -29.72
C GLU A 100 -23.62 -9.59 -30.68
N GLY A 101 -23.30 -10.02 -31.89
CA GLY A 101 -24.23 -10.23 -33.00
C GLY A 101 -23.37 -10.33 -34.26
N ARG A 102 -22.57 -11.39 -34.41
CA ARG A 102 -22.98 -12.68 -34.99
C ARG A 102 -23.70 -12.49 -36.34
N GLY A 103 -23.03 -12.93 -37.40
CA GLY A 103 -23.67 -13.53 -38.57
C GLY A 103 -23.86 -12.61 -39.77
N GLY A 104 -23.28 -13.01 -40.89
CA GLY A 104 -23.44 -12.42 -42.22
C GLY A 104 -22.24 -12.70 -43.08
#